data_AF-A0A9J6C2P8-F1
#
_entry.id   AF-A0A9J6C2P8-F1
#
_cell.length_a   1.000
_cell.length_b   1.000
_cell.length_c   1.000
_cell.angle_alpha   90.00
_cell.angle_beta   90.00
_cell.angle_gamma   90.00
#
_symmetry.space_group_name_H-M   'P 1'
#
loop_
_entity.id
_entity.type
_entity.pdbx_description
1 polymer ?
#
loop_
_entity_poly.entity_id
_entity_poly.type
_entity_poly.pdbx_seq_one_letter_code
_entity_poly.pdbx_strand_id
1 'polypeptide(L)'
;MSFSEEISLKNEVSSEIIESIAEEDYNKNEDVFEVYLNEYYNEKDQPLVRSILKEMGYEFLCFLFEKEKIDLESFQNLNTNFIMTLLNQYPIGFIVKFNQAYEKWKFEHEMNVNSCILQKLDLLSIHSILRESAQGKKFLATIDHDQPMSSIERNELISIIVSSILNKRNNISKNEIRNLALMIISEFPNEDISSYINETTGCENRSCKIYRALERPDGYMLISIDFNTLHPVHLNFYTEWNKYQEQIYAKLESNEAAKNKFHLLSTNQKAIKTLISISDFLYGPPALKGSDKSRYRASKLDALKFLLFRCLSENLFQLNISEWQQHLSQYSITMQAFIFLFGESFENLEDKFLVCLDDIIYTFEGEVALISAIDTLFKNLPCL
;
A
#
# COMPACT_ATOMS: atom_id res chain seq x y z
N MET A 1 -5.92 20.85 62.06
CA MET A 1 -5.55 20.23 60.78
C MET A 1 -5.02 21.33 59.90
N SER A 2 -3.75 21.22 59.50
CA SER A 2 -3.18 22.15 58.54
C SER A 2 -3.74 21.86 57.15
N PHE A 3 -3.80 22.88 56.30
CA PHE A 3 -4.28 22.78 54.92
C PHE A 3 -3.56 21.69 54.11
N SER A 4 -2.35 21.31 54.53
CA SER A 4 -1.57 20.20 53.96
C SER A 4 -2.11 18.79 54.32
N GLU A 5 -2.70 18.61 55.50
CA GLU A 5 -3.30 17.32 55.90
C GLU A 5 -4.62 17.06 55.15
N GLU A 6 -5.39 18.13 54.89
CA GLU A 6 -6.65 18.05 54.15
C GLU A 6 -6.46 17.75 52.65
N ILE A 7 -5.33 18.15 52.07
CA ILE A 7 -4.98 17.85 50.67
C ILE A 7 -4.46 16.40 50.55
N SER A 8 -3.70 15.91 51.53
CA SER A 8 -3.20 14.53 51.52
C SER A 8 -4.33 13.50 51.61
N LEU A 9 -5.29 13.73 52.52
CA LEU A 9 -6.47 12.87 52.68
C LEU A 9 -7.41 12.88 51.47
N LYS A 10 -7.52 14.01 50.76
CA LYS A 10 -8.32 14.07 49.52
C LYS A 10 -7.66 13.34 48.35
N ASN A 11 -6.33 13.29 48.30
CA ASN A 11 -5.61 12.61 47.24
C ASN A 11 -5.59 11.08 47.42
N GLU A 12 -5.48 10.56 48.65
CA GLU A 12 -5.57 9.12 48.91
C GLU A 12 -6.98 8.57 48.59
N VAL A 13 -8.03 9.24 49.07
CA VAL A 13 -9.43 8.84 48.80
C VAL A 13 -9.77 8.91 47.31
N SER A 14 -9.16 9.83 46.56
CA SER A 14 -9.39 9.92 45.12
C SER A 14 -8.68 8.82 44.32
N SER A 15 -7.60 8.22 44.85
CA SER A 15 -6.87 7.14 44.15
C SER A 15 -7.57 5.78 44.28
N GLU A 16 -8.09 5.44 45.47
CA GLU A 16 -8.81 4.18 45.69
C GLU A 16 -10.14 4.12 44.91
N ILE A 17 -10.83 5.27 44.77
CA ILE A 17 -12.07 5.34 43.99
C ILE A 17 -11.77 5.15 42.49
N ILE A 18 -10.67 5.70 41.97
CA ILE A 18 -10.27 5.56 40.57
C ILE A 18 -9.87 4.10 40.24
N GLU A 19 -9.16 3.41 41.14
CA GLU A 19 -8.83 1.99 40.96
C GLU A 19 -10.09 1.11 40.98
N SER A 20 -11.04 1.37 41.88
CA SER A 20 -12.29 0.58 41.94
C SER A 20 -13.20 0.77 40.72
N ILE A 21 -13.26 1.98 40.15
CA ILE A 21 -14.04 2.26 38.94
C ILE A 21 -13.36 1.64 37.71
N ALA A 22 -12.04 1.64 37.65
CA ALA A 22 -11.29 1.00 36.56
C ALA A 22 -11.46 -0.53 36.55
N GLU A 23 -11.52 -1.18 37.72
CA GLU A 23 -11.75 -2.63 37.80
C GLU A 23 -13.20 -3.04 37.46
N GLU A 24 -14.20 -2.25 37.85
CA GLU A 24 -15.61 -2.52 37.50
C GLU A 24 -15.91 -2.31 36.01
N ASP A 25 -15.28 -1.33 35.36
CA ASP A 25 -15.40 -1.12 33.91
C ASP A 25 -14.59 -2.14 33.10
N TYR A 26 -13.50 -2.69 33.65
CA TYR A 26 -12.73 -3.75 32.98
C TYR A 26 -13.51 -5.07 32.91
N ASN A 27 -14.15 -5.48 34.01
CA ASN A 27 -14.92 -6.73 34.06
C ASN A 27 -16.20 -6.70 33.20
N LYS A 28 -16.79 -5.52 32.94
CA LYS A 28 -17.93 -5.40 32.01
C LYS A 28 -17.51 -5.42 30.53
N ASN A 29 -16.25 -5.13 30.23
CA ASN A 29 -15.73 -5.16 28.86
C ASN A 29 -15.24 -6.54 28.42
N GLU A 30 -14.97 -7.46 29.35
CA GLU A 30 -14.52 -8.82 29.05
C GLU A 30 -15.61 -9.63 28.31
N ASP A 31 -16.87 -9.52 28.75
CA ASP A 31 -18.02 -10.14 28.08
C ASP A 31 -18.27 -9.56 26.67
N VAL A 32 -18.00 -8.27 26.46
CA VAL A 32 -18.17 -7.62 25.15
C VAL A 32 -17.07 -8.09 24.20
N PHE A 33 -15.84 -8.21 24.67
CA PHE A 33 -14.71 -8.64 23.86
C PHE A 33 -14.83 -10.11 23.43
N GLU A 34 -15.30 -11.00 24.31
CA GLU A 34 -15.58 -12.40 23.92
C GLU A 34 -16.66 -12.50 22.83
N VAL A 35 -17.71 -11.68 22.89
CA VAL A 35 -18.74 -11.65 21.85
C VAL A 35 -18.16 -11.23 20.51
N TYR A 36 -17.31 -10.20 20.48
CA TYR A 36 -16.64 -9.78 19.25
C TYR A 36 -15.67 -10.84 18.72
N LEU A 37 -14.84 -11.45 19.57
CA LEU A 37 -13.93 -12.53 19.18
C LEU A 37 -14.66 -13.71 18.54
N ASN A 38 -15.86 -14.04 19.04
CA ASN A 38 -16.68 -15.11 18.49
C ASN A 38 -17.27 -14.80 17.12
N GLU A 39 -17.44 -13.52 16.74
CA GLU A 39 -17.94 -13.15 15.41
C GLU A 39 -16.87 -13.29 14.32
N TYR A 40 -15.59 -13.11 14.67
CA TYR A 40 -14.47 -13.21 13.71
C TYR A 40 -13.91 -14.62 13.57
N TYR A 41 -14.14 -15.50 14.55
CA TYR A 41 -13.65 -16.87 14.53
C TYR A 41 -14.61 -17.81 13.79
N ASN A 42 -14.14 -18.43 12.70
CA ASN A 42 -14.94 -19.42 11.98
C ASN A 42 -14.71 -20.86 12.51
N GLU A 43 -15.54 -21.30 13.46
CA GLU A 43 -15.46 -22.65 14.04
C GLU A 43 -15.57 -23.79 13.00
N LYS A 44 -16.22 -23.54 11.85
CA LYS A 44 -16.38 -24.54 10.78
C LYS A 44 -15.06 -24.92 10.12
N ASP A 45 -14.02 -24.11 10.28
CA ASP A 45 -12.71 -24.34 9.68
C ASP A 45 -11.81 -25.22 10.54
N GLN A 46 -12.17 -25.48 11.81
CA GLN A 46 -11.36 -26.29 12.72
C GLN A 46 -11.04 -27.71 12.21
N PRO A 47 -11.99 -28.45 11.59
CA PRO A 47 -11.67 -29.75 11.00
C PRO A 47 -10.56 -29.68 9.92
N LEU A 48 -10.48 -28.58 9.17
CA LEU A 48 -9.46 -28.36 8.15
C LEU A 48 -8.09 -28.07 8.79
N VAL A 49 -8.05 -27.16 9.77
CA VAL A 49 -6.82 -26.86 10.53
C VAL A 49 -6.26 -28.12 11.19
N ARG A 50 -7.13 -28.93 11.81
CA ARG A 50 -6.75 -30.23 12.39
C ARG A 50 -6.15 -31.19 11.35
N SER A 51 -6.77 -31.27 10.17
CA SER A 51 -6.28 -32.11 9.07
C SER A 51 -4.89 -31.66 8.60
N ILE A 52 -4.67 -30.35 8.47
CA ILE A 52 -3.38 -29.77 8.09
C ILE A 52 -2.31 -30.07 9.14
N LEU A 53 -2.61 -29.81 10.42
CA LEU A 53 -1.69 -30.11 11.52
C LEU A 53 -1.32 -31.60 11.56
N LYS A 54 -2.30 -32.48 11.28
CA LYS A 54 -2.07 -33.91 11.20
C LYS A 54 -1.16 -34.31 10.04
N GLU A 55 -1.39 -33.74 8.86
CA GLU A 55 -0.54 -33.94 7.67
C GLU A 55 0.91 -33.52 7.94
N MET A 56 1.10 -32.39 8.65
CA MET A 56 2.42 -31.90 9.04
C MET A 56 3.07 -32.71 10.18
N GLY A 57 2.35 -33.63 10.84
CA GLY A 57 2.83 -34.42 11.97
C GLY A 57 2.76 -33.70 13.33
N TYR A 58 1.93 -32.67 13.46
CA TYR A 58 1.75 -31.84 14.66
C TYR A 58 0.31 -31.88 15.20
N GLU A 59 -0.38 -33.03 15.07
CA GLU A 59 -1.78 -33.21 15.53
C GLU A 59 -1.98 -32.86 17.01
N PHE A 60 -0.96 -33.02 17.86
CA PHE A 60 -1.04 -32.65 19.27
C PHE A 60 -1.19 -31.14 19.53
N LEU A 61 -0.88 -30.29 18.54
CA LEU A 61 -1.09 -28.84 18.63
C LEU A 61 -2.55 -28.44 18.38
N CYS A 62 -3.44 -29.35 17.95
CA CYS A 62 -4.83 -29.00 17.63
C CYS A 62 -5.54 -28.31 18.80
N PHE A 63 -5.36 -28.81 20.03
CA PHE A 63 -5.97 -28.20 21.21
C PHE A 63 -5.50 -26.75 21.43
N LEU A 64 -4.21 -26.48 21.18
CA LEU A 64 -3.67 -25.13 21.32
C LEU A 64 -4.26 -24.19 20.26
N PHE A 65 -4.34 -24.64 18.99
CA PHE A 65 -4.89 -23.82 17.91
C PHE A 65 -6.39 -23.55 18.12
N GLU A 66 -7.15 -24.50 18.65
CA GLU A 66 -8.56 -24.29 19.03
C GLU A 66 -8.71 -23.33 20.19
N LYS A 67 -7.88 -23.48 21.23
CA LYS A 67 -7.90 -22.61 22.41
C LYS A 67 -7.61 -21.16 22.03
N GLU A 68 -6.63 -20.95 21.16
CA GLU A 68 -6.23 -19.63 20.66
C GLU A 68 -7.10 -19.16 19.47
N LYS A 69 -8.18 -19.88 19.16
CA LYS A 69 -9.17 -19.56 18.11
C LYS A 69 -8.54 -19.30 16.73
N ILE A 70 -7.58 -20.12 16.34
CA ILE A 70 -6.93 -20.04 15.03
C ILE A 70 -7.77 -20.82 14.02
N ASP A 71 -8.54 -20.11 13.19
CA ASP A 71 -9.23 -20.66 12.03
C ASP A 71 -8.31 -20.80 10.81
N LEU A 72 -8.84 -21.22 9.66
CA LEU A 72 -8.04 -21.49 8.47
C LEU A 72 -7.39 -20.21 7.91
N GLU A 73 -8.13 -19.11 7.88
CA GLU A 73 -7.60 -17.83 7.40
C GLU A 73 -6.46 -17.33 8.30
N SER A 74 -6.66 -17.38 9.62
CA SER A 74 -5.62 -17.04 10.60
C SER A 74 -4.42 -17.97 10.47
N PHE A 75 -4.66 -19.28 10.28
CA PHE A 75 -3.62 -20.28 10.08
C PHE A 75 -2.75 -19.95 8.87
N GLN A 76 -3.36 -19.63 7.71
CA GLN A 76 -2.65 -19.31 6.46
C GLN A 76 -1.82 -18.01 6.57
N ASN A 77 -2.21 -17.11 7.46
CA ASN A 77 -1.56 -15.81 7.67
C ASN A 77 -0.56 -15.80 8.85
N LEU A 78 -0.30 -16.95 9.49
CA LEU A 78 0.74 -17.02 10.51
C LEU A 78 2.10 -16.64 9.92
N ASN A 79 2.81 -15.78 10.65
CA ASN A 79 4.21 -15.44 10.39
C ASN A 79 5.10 -15.97 11.51
N THR A 80 6.43 -15.89 11.33
CA THR A 80 7.39 -16.42 12.30
C THR A 80 7.22 -15.83 13.70
N ASN A 81 6.86 -14.55 13.83
CA ASN A 81 6.64 -13.92 15.14
C ASN A 81 5.40 -14.48 15.84
N PHE A 82 4.29 -14.63 15.12
CA PHE A 82 3.07 -15.22 15.67
C PHE A 82 3.29 -16.68 16.07
N ILE A 83 4.02 -17.46 15.27
CA ILE A 83 4.37 -18.84 15.59
C ILE A 83 5.24 -18.92 16.86
N MET A 84 6.22 -18.02 17.00
CA MET A 84 7.08 -17.95 18.18
C MET A 84 6.27 -17.59 19.44
N THR A 85 5.32 -16.67 19.33
CA THR A 85 4.41 -16.30 20.43
C THR A 85 3.47 -17.45 20.79
N LEU A 86 2.83 -18.06 19.79
CA LEU A 86 1.87 -19.15 19.95
C LEU A 86 2.51 -20.39 20.59
N LEU A 87 3.76 -20.69 20.22
CA LEU A 87 4.49 -21.88 20.67
C LEU A 87 5.52 -21.58 21.77
N ASN A 88 5.41 -20.44 22.46
CA ASN A 88 6.40 -19.99 23.45
C ASN A 88 6.63 -20.97 24.62
N GLN A 89 5.65 -21.84 24.90
CA GLN A 89 5.75 -22.90 25.91
C GLN A 89 6.59 -24.12 25.48
N TYR A 90 6.97 -24.20 24.20
CA TYR A 90 7.77 -25.30 23.65
C TYR A 90 9.24 -24.92 23.49
N PRO A 91 10.17 -25.89 23.50
CA PRO A 91 11.59 -25.62 23.26
C PRO A 91 11.82 -24.97 21.88
N ILE A 92 12.76 -24.03 21.78
CA ILE A 92 13.05 -23.30 20.53
C ILE A 92 13.29 -24.21 19.31
N GLY A 93 13.98 -25.34 19.50
CA GLY A 93 14.24 -26.30 18.42
C GLY A 93 12.97 -26.96 17.88
N PHE A 94 11.92 -27.07 18.68
CA PHE A 94 10.60 -27.51 18.23
C PHE A 94 9.92 -26.43 17.39
N ILE A 95 9.94 -25.18 17.87
CA ILE A 95 9.34 -24.03 17.16
C ILE A 95 9.96 -23.86 15.77
N VAL A 96 11.29 -23.98 15.66
CA VAL A 96 12.00 -23.89 14.37
C VAL A 96 11.55 -25.00 13.40
N LYS A 97 11.41 -26.24 13.88
CA LYS A 97 10.95 -27.37 13.04
C LYS A 97 9.49 -27.21 12.61
N PHE A 98 8.63 -26.70 13.50
CA PHE A 98 7.26 -26.38 13.15
C PHE A 98 7.21 -25.29 12.08
N ASN A 99 7.94 -24.19 12.26
CA ASN A 99 8.00 -23.09 11.28
C ASN A 99 8.48 -23.59 9.91
N GLN A 100 9.51 -24.43 9.85
CA GLN A 100 9.96 -25.05 8.59
C GLN A 100 8.88 -25.91 7.91
N ALA A 101 8.18 -26.75 8.68
CA ALA A 101 7.10 -27.58 8.16
C ALA A 101 5.90 -26.74 7.69
N TYR A 102 5.58 -25.67 8.41
CA TYR A 102 4.51 -24.74 8.08
C TYR A 102 4.81 -23.97 6.79
N GLU A 103 6.02 -23.41 6.64
CA GLU A 103 6.44 -22.74 5.40
C GLU A 103 6.41 -23.68 4.20
N LYS A 104 6.85 -24.93 4.39
CA LYS A 104 6.76 -25.96 3.35
C LYS A 104 5.31 -26.25 2.95
N TRP A 105 4.43 -26.49 3.94
CA TRP A 105 3.01 -26.72 3.68
C TRP A 105 2.37 -25.53 2.98
N LYS A 106 2.65 -24.31 3.45
CA LYS A 106 2.13 -23.06 2.88
C LYS A 106 2.51 -22.94 1.41
N PHE A 107 3.78 -23.19 1.08
CA PHE A 107 4.25 -23.23 -0.29
C PHE A 107 3.51 -24.28 -1.14
N GLU A 108 3.40 -25.52 -0.67
CA GLU A 108 2.72 -26.62 -1.39
C GLU A 108 1.22 -26.34 -1.58
N HIS A 109 0.57 -25.78 -0.56
CA HIS A 109 -0.85 -25.42 -0.60
C HIS A 109 -1.11 -24.25 -1.56
N GLU A 110 -0.28 -23.20 -1.50
CA GLU A 110 -0.33 -22.10 -2.47
C GLU A 110 -0.16 -22.64 -3.90
N MET A 111 0.80 -23.55 -4.14
CA MET A 111 0.98 -24.16 -5.47
C MET A 111 -0.26 -24.93 -5.94
N ASN A 112 -0.90 -25.70 -5.05
CA ASN A 112 -2.09 -26.49 -5.41
C ASN A 112 -3.34 -25.63 -5.64
N VAL A 113 -3.57 -24.62 -4.81
CA VAL A 113 -4.67 -23.67 -5.01
C VAL A 113 -4.46 -22.90 -6.31
N ASN A 114 -3.23 -22.48 -6.59
CA ASN A 114 -2.88 -21.79 -7.81
C ASN A 114 -3.01 -22.68 -9.05
N SER A 115 -2.70 -23.98 -8.95
CA SER A 115 -2.97 -24.95 -10.02
C SER A 115 -4.47 -25.04 -10.36
N CYS A 116 -5.34 -24.99 -9.36
CA CYS A 116 -6.80 -25.00 -9.55
C CYS A 116 -7.33 -23.68 -10.14
N ILE A 117 -6.74 -22.54 -9.77
CA ILE A 117 -7.04 -21.24 -10.39
C ILE A 117 -6.60 -21.26 -11.86
N LEU A 118 -5.40 -21.72 -12.17
CA LEU A 118 -4.88 -21.81 -13.54
C LEU A 118 -5.71 -22.76 -14.43
N GLN A 119 -6.21 -23.87 -13.86
CA GLN A 119 -7.17 -24.74 -14.55
C GLN A 119 -8.50 -24.04 -14.86
N LYS A 120 -9.00 -23.17 -13.97
CA LYS A 120 -10.17 -22.32 -14.25
C LYS A 120 -9.90 -21.22 -15.27
N LEU A 121 -8.63 -20.86 -15.48
CA LEU A 121 -8.22 -19.81 -16.40
C LEU A 121 -8.06 -20.31 -17.85
N ASP A 122 -8.23 -21.61 -18.11
CA ASP A 122 -7.89 -22.25 -19.41
C ASP A 122 -6.45 -21.91 -19.86
N LEU A 123 -5.61 -21.45 -18.91
CA LEU A 123 -4.22 -21.12 -19.17
C LEU A 123 -3.48 -22.44 -19.24
N LEU A 124 -3.34 -22.89 -20.48
CA LEU A 124 -2.40 -23.94 -20.85
C LEU A 124 -1.00 -23.58 -20.30
N SER A 125 -0.17 -24.60 -20.06
CA SER A 125 1.26 -24.44 -19.66
C SER A 125 1.98 -23.32 -20.41
N ILE A 126 3.06 -22.75 -19.84
CA ILE A 126 3.89 -21.73 -20.51
C ILE A 126 4.29 -22.20 -21.92
N HIS A 127 4.63 -23.49 -22.06
CA HIS A 127 4.94 -24.09 -23.35
C HIS A 127 3.82 -23.96 -24.38
N SER A 128 2.57 -24.17 -23.95
CA SER A 128 1.41 -24.00 -24.83
C SER A 128 1.20 -22.55 -25.23
N ILE A 129 1.33 -21.60 -24.30
CA ILE A 129 1.26 -20.16 -24.59
C ILE A 129 2.30 -19.78 -25.66
N LEU A 130 3.53 -20.29 -25.51
CA LEU A 130 4.60 -20.05 -26.47
C LEU A 130 4.31 -20.69 -27.83
N ARG A 131 3.69 -21.88 -27.86
CA ARG A 131 3.31 -22.57 -29.10
C ARG A 131 2.13 -21.94 -29.83
N GLU A 132 1.32 -21.10 -29.18
CA GLU A 132 0.21 -20.41 -29.85
C GLU A 132 0.70 -19.31 -30.79
N SER A 133 1.82 -18.64 -30.49
CA SER A 133 2.33 -17.51 -31.27
C SER A 133 3.54 -17.87 -32.15
N ALA A 134 3.69 -17.18 -33.29
CA ALA A 134 4.88 -17.33 -34.14
C ALA A 134 6.16 -16.90 -33.41
N GLN A 135 6.07 -15.84 -32.60
CA GLN A 135 7.19 -15.35 -31.79
C GLN A 135 7.58 -16.34 -30.71
N GLY A 136 6.62 -16.92 -29.98
CA GLY A 136 6.90 -17.94 -28.95
C GLY A 136 7.50 -19.22 -29.53
N LYS A 137 7.06 -19.67 -30.71
CA LYS A 137 7.71 -20.79 -31.42
C LYS A 137 9.16 -20.48 -31.78
N LYS A 138 9.44 -19.26 -32.24
CA LYS A 138 10.81 -18.82 -32.55
C LYS A 138 11.66 -18.74 -31.29
N PHE A 139 11.10 -18.22 -30.20
CA PHE A 139 11.74 -18.15 -28.89
C PHE A 139 12.16 -19.55 -28.39
N LEU A 140 11.22 -20.51 -28.40
CA LEU A 140 11.48 -21.90 -28.03
C LEU A 140 12.55 -22.58 -28.89
N ALA A 141 12.65 -22.22 -30.17
CA ALA A 141 13.67 -22.80 -31.06
C ALA A 141 15.07 -22.20 -30.86
N THR A 142 15.18 -21.04 -30.22
CA THR A 142 16.44 -20.29 -30.05
C THR A 142 17.05 -20.51 -28.67
N ILE A 143 16.23 -20.87 -27.68
CA ILE A 143 16.66 -20.92 -26.30
C ILE A 143 17.50 -22.16 -25.98
N ASP A 144 18.58 -21.96 -25.24
CA ASP A 144 19.38 -23.04 -24.67
C ASP A 144 18.77 -23.44 -23.32
N HIS A 145 18.20 -24.65 -23.25
CA HIS A 145 17.57 -25.14 -22.03
C HIS A 145 18.58 -25.46 -20.91
N ASP A 146 19.86 -25.59 -21.24
CA ASP A 146 20.92 -25.95 -20.28
C ASP A 146 21.57 -24.72 -19.63
N GLN A 147 21.16 -23.51 -19.99
CA GLN A 147 21.70 -22.25 -19.46
C GLN A 147 20.59 -21.32 -18.94
N PRO A 148 20.88 -20.47 -17.94
CA PRO A 148 19.96 -19.40 -17.56
C PRO A 148 19.85 -18.37 -18.68
N MET A 149 18.65 -17.86 -18.89
CA MET A 149 18.33 -16.82 -19.85
C MET A 149 19.07 -15.52 -19.53
N SER A 150 19.48 -14.82 -20.58
CA SER A 150 19.88 -13.42 -20.49
C SER A 150 18.67 -12.54 -20.15
N SER A 151 18.93 -11.33 -19.67
CA SER A 151 17.85 -10.37 -19.39
C SER A 151 17.05 -9.99 -20.64
N ILE A 152 17.65 -10.07 -21.83
CA ILE A 152 16.96 -9.80 -23.10
C ILE A 152 15.96 -10.92 -23.40
N GLU A 153 16.38 -12.17 -23.28
CA GLU A 153 15.52 -13.35 -23.49
C GLU A 153 14.39 -13.42 -22.46
N ARG A 154 14.68 -13.13 -21.18
CA ARG A 154 13.64 -13.03 -20.14
C ARG A 154 12.57 -11.98 -20.50
N ASN A 155 12.99 -10.79 -20.92
CA ASN A 155 12.06 -9.73 -21.30
C ASN A 155 11.23 -10.12 -22.52
N GLU A 156 11.82 -10.83 -23.49
CA GLU A 156 11.10 -11.35 -24.64
C GLU A 156 10.06 -12.40 -24.23
N LEU A 157 10.44 -13.37 -23.38
CA LEU A 157 9.52 -14.37 -22.82
C LEU A 157 8.33 -13.73 -22.12
N ILE A 158 8.59 -12.79 -21.20
CA ILE A 158 7.56 -12.08 -20.44
C ILE A 158 6.64 -11.33 -21.40
N SER A 159 7.19 -10.63 -22.40
CA SER A 159 6.40 -9.89 -23.39
C SER A 159 5.43 -10.81 -24.15
N ILE A 160 5.89 -12.01 -24.56
CA ILE A 160 5.05 -12.99 -25.27
C ILE A 160 3.91 -13.48 -24.36
N ILE A 161 4.24 -13.86 -23.11
CA ILE A 161 3.27 -14.37 -22.13
C ILE A 161 2.22 -13.30 -21.82
N VAL A 162 2.67 -12.10 -21.42
CA VAL A 162 1.79 -10.98 -21.05
C VAL A 162 0.91 -10.58 -22.22
N SER A 163 1.45 -10.48 -23.44
CA SER A 163 0.66 -10.17 -24.63
C SER A 163 -0.40 -11.23 -24.91
N SER A 164 -0.08 -12.52 -24.75
CA SER A 164 -1.04 -13.61 -24.96
C SER A 164 -2.20 -13.54 -23.95
N ILE A 165 -1.89 -13.25 -22.68
CA ILE A 165 -2.89 -13.11 -21.62
C ILE A 165 -3.74 -11.86 -21.85
N LEU A 166 -3.12 -10.72 -22.17
CA LEU A 166 -3.82 -9.45 -22.40
C LEU A 166 -4.68 -9.46 -23.68
N ASN A 167 -4.37 -10.31 -24.65
CA ASN A 167 -5.25 -10.53 -25.81
C ASN A 167 -6.53 -11.30 -25.44
N LYS A 168 -6.50 -12.09 -24.36
CA LYS A 168 -7.66 -12.85 -23.86
C LYS A 168 -8.39 -12.09 -22.72
N ARG A 169 -7.72 -11.12 -22.06
CA ARG A 169 -8.20 -10.43 -20.83
C ARG A 169 -7.68 -9.00 -20.70
N ASN A 170 -8.38 -8.17 -19.94
CA ASN A 170 -7.98 -6.75 -19.78
C ASN A 170 -6.97 -6.49 -18.65
N ASN A 171 -6.71 -7.45 -17.77
CA ASN A 171 -5.81 -7.28 -16.62
C ASN A 171 -5.18 -8.61 -16.15
N ILE A 172 -4.09 -8.49 -15.38
CA ILE A 172 -3.39 -9.59 -14.71
C ILE A 172 -3.21 -9.17 -13.24
N SER A 173 -3.66 -9.98 -12.31
CA SER A 173 -3.52 -9.73 -10.87
C SER A 173 -2.11 -10.06 -10.36
N LYS A 174 -1.74 -9.51 -9.20
CA LYS A 174 -0.44 -9.77 -8.56
C LYS A 174 -0.18 -11.26 -8.31
N ASN A 175 -1.20 -11.99 -7.85
CA ASN A 175 -1.07 -13.42 -7.60
C ASN A 175 -0.86 -14.20 -8.90
N GLU A 176 -1.53 -13.80 -10.00
CA GLU A 176 -1.31 -14.39 -11.32
C GLU A 176 0.12 -14.13 -11.83
N ILE A 177 0.70 -12.94 -11.61
CA ILE A 177 2.11 -12.66 -11.96
C ILE A 177 3.05 -13.62 -11.20
N ARG A 178 2.82 -13.80 -9.90
CA ARG A 178 3.62 -14.74 -9.09
C ARG A 178 3.52 -16.17 -9.62
N ASN A 179 2.31 -16.60 -9.96
CA ASN A 179 2.06 -17.91 -10.53
C ASN A 179 2.72 -18.10 -11.90
N LEU A 180 2.68 -17.09 -12.76
CA LEU A 180 3.36 -17.13 -14.06
C LEU A 180 4.87 -17.29 -13.89
N ALA A 181 5.49 -16.57 -12.96
CA ALA A 181 6.91 -16.74 -12.67
C ALA A 181 7.24 -18.16 -12.22
N LEU A 182 6.42 -18.75 -11.34
CA LEU A 182 6.60 -20.13 -10.90
C LEU A 182 6.41 -21.13 -12.04
N MET A 183 5.45 -20.91 -12.93
CA MET A 183 5.27 -21.74 -14.12
C MET A 183 6.46 -21.61 -15.08
N ILE A 184 7.05 -20.41 -15.21
CA ILE A 184 8.27 -20.21 -16.01
C ILE A 184 9.40 -21.06 -15.43
N ILE A 185 9.64 -21.01 -14.11
CA ILE A 185 10.70 -21.81 -13.48
C ILE A 185 10.43 -23.31 -13.65
N SER A 186 9.18 -23.73 -13.60
CA SER A 186 8.82 -25.15 -13.82
C SER A 186 9.17 -25.63 -15.24
N GLU A 187 9.08 -24.75 -16.24
CA GLU A 187 9.41 -25.06 -17.64
C GLU A 187 10.91 -24.80 -17.95
N PHE A 188 11.54 -23.90 -17.21
CA PHE A 188 12.94 -23.48 -17.35
C PHE A 188 13.67 -23.58 -16.00
N PRO A 189 14.11 -24.79 -15.58
CA PRO A 189 14.62 -25.04 -14.23
C PRO A 189 15.90 -24.30 -13.84
N ASN A 190 16.62 -23.73 -14.80
CA ASN A 190 17.84 -22.95 -14.58
C ASN A 190 17.56 -21.47 -14.22
N GLU A 191 16.29 -21.05 -14.26
CA GLU A 191 15.90 -19.72 -13.87
C GLU A 191 15.68 -19.56 -12.37
N ASP A 192 15.76 -18.30 -11.92
CA ASP A 192 15.50 -17.92 -10.54
C ASP A 192 14.24 -17.03 -10.45
N ILE A 193 13.38 -17.27 -9.45
CA ILE A 193 12.13 -16.51 -9.25
C ILE A 193 12.36 -15.00 -9.07
N SER A 194 13.48 -14.63 -8.46
CA SER A 194 13.87 -13.24 -8.23
C SER A 194 14.15 -12.48 -9.54
N SER A 195 14.40 -13.21 -10.63
CA SER A 195 14.53 -12.63 -11.97
C SER A 195 13.21 -12.13 -12.57
N TYR A 196 12.07 -12.61 -12.05
CA TYR A 196 10.73 -12.29 -12.56
C TYR A 196 9.90 -11.48 -11.57
N ILE A 197 10.10 -11.71 -10.27
CA ILE A 197 9.37 -11.06 -9.17
C ILE A 197 10.38 -10.36 -8.27
N ASN A 198 10.19 -9.07 -8.05
CA ASN A 198 10.89 -8.37 -6.99
C ASN A 198 10.12 -8.50 -5.67
N GLU A 199 10.49 -9.47 -4.84
CA GLU A 199 9.83 -9.71 -3.55
C GLU A 199 10.07 -8.57 -2.53
N THR A 200 11.17 -7.81 -2.67
CA THR A 200 11.52 -6.74 -1.72
C THR A 200 10.68 -5.47 -1.84
N THR A 201 9.96 -5.27 -2.94
CA THR A 201 9.23 -4.01 -3.13
C THR A 201 7.72 -4.13 -2.98
N GLY A 202 7.09 -5.30 -3.11
CA GLY A 202 5.61 -5.40 -3.20
C GLY A 202 4.95 -4.62 -4.36
N CYS A 203 5.74 -3.77 -5.01
CA CYS A 203 5.52 -3.04 -6.24
C CYS A 203 6.13 -3.84 -7.39
N GLU A 204 5.25 -4.13 -8.35
CA GLU A 204 5.47 -4.89 -9.55
C GLU A 204 6.68 -4.39 -10.35
N ASN A 205 7.23 -5.28 -11.18
CA ASN A 205 7.81 -4.89 -12.46
C ASN A 205 6.75 -4.10 -13.27
N ARG A 206 6.58 -2.81 -12.97
CA ARG A 206 6.45 -1.85 -14.06
C ARG A 206 7.75 -1.99 -14.83
N SER A 207 7.65 -2.18 -16.12
CA SER A 207 8.73 -2.08 -17.11
C SER A 207 9.35 -0.67 -17.14
N CYS A 208 9.79 -0.15 -15.99
CA CYS A 208 10.33 1.19 -15.80
C CYS A 208 11.32 1.24 -14.63
N LYS A 209 12.35 0.38 -14.64
CA LYS A 209 13.69 0.80 -14.16
C LYS A 209 14.31 1.86 -15.11
N ILE A 210 13.52 2.60 -15.89
CA ILE A 210 14.02 3.38 -17.03
C ILE A 210 14.63 4.71 -16.57
N TYR A 211 14.38 5.18 -15.36
CA TYR A 211 14.98 6.43 -14.90
C TYR A 211 15.47 6.38 -13.45
N ARG A 212 16.53 5.61 -13.18
CA ARG A 212 17.32 5.77 -11.93
C ARG A 212 17.73 7.22 -11.66
N ALA A 213 17.79 8.04 -12.71
CA ALA A 213 18.03 9.46 -12.60
C ALA A 213 16.90 10.22 -11.86
N LEU A 214 15.66 9.72 -11.88
CA LEU A 214 14.54 10.26 -11.09
C LEU A 214 14.68 9.95 -9.59
N GLU A 215 15.31 8.85 -9.21
CA GLU A 215 15.52 8.48 -7.79
C GLU A 215 16.48 9.43 -7.06
N ARG A 216 17.20 10.28 -7.80
CA ARG A 216 18.10 11.27 -7.22
C ARG A 216 17.29 12.43 -6.62
N PRO A 217 17.82 13.13 -5.59
CA PRO A 217 17.15 14.31 -5.01
C PRO A 217 16.79 15.39 -6.04
N ASP A 218 17.58 15.52 -7.10
CA ASP A 218 17.40 16.46 -8.23
C ASP A 218 16.57 15.87 -9.39
N GLY A 219 16.03 14.66 -9.24
CA GLY A 219 15.28 13.96 -10.28
C GLY A 219 14.04 14.72 -10.78
N TYR A 220 13.41 15.51 -9.92
CA TYR A 220 12.28 16.38 -10.29
C TYR A 220 12.63 17.40 -11.38
N MET A 221 13.92 17.74 -11.55
CA MET A 221 14.37 18.62 -12.64
C MET A 221 14.15 17.96 -14.01
N LEU A 222 14.30 16.64 -14.10
CA LEU A 222 14.06 15.89 -15.33
C LEU A 222 12.58 15.93 -15.70
N ILE A 223 11.69 15.80 -14.71
CA ILE A 223 10.25 15.96 -14.89
C ILE A 223 9.95 17.36 -15.48
N SER A 224 10.60 18.40 -14.95
CA SER A 224 10.44 19.75 -15.48
C SER A 224 10.99 19.91 -16.89
N ILE A 225 12.13 19.30 -17.21
CA ILE A 225 12.72 19.32 -18.56
C ILE A 225 11.79 18.62 -19.55
N ASP A 226 11.32 17.41 -19.22
CA ASP A 226 10.42 16.63 -20.06
C ASP A 226 9.11 17.37 -20.29
N PHE A 227 8.49 17.88 -19.22
CA PHE A 227 7.27 18.68 -19.31
C PHE A 227 7.45 19.92 -20.18
N ASN A 228 8.53 20.69 -19.98
CA ASN A 228 8.80 21.88 -20.78
C ASN A 228 9.11 21.54 -22.24
N THR A 229 9.71 20.38 -22.50
CA THR A 229 9.97 19.89 -23.86
C THR A 229 8.66 19.52 -24.57
N LEU A 230 7.72 18.89 -23.84
CA LEU A 230 6.40 18.53 -24.35
C LEU A 230 5.45 19.74 -24.47
N HIS A 231 5.62 20.75 -23.61
CA HIS A 231 4.74 21.93 -23.50
C HIS A 231 5.50 23.27 -23.53
N PRO A 232 6.23 23.59 -24.61
CA PRO A 232 7.24 24.65 -24.63
C PRO A 232 6.75 26.10 -24.49
N VAL A 233 5.44 26.38 -24.55
CA VAL A 233 4.97 27.77 -24.75
C VAL A 233 3.85 28.23 -23.80
N HIS A 234 3.09 27.35 -23.11
CA HIS A 234 1.84 27.82 -22.48
C HIS A 234 1.45 27.24 -21.10
N LEU A 235 2.27 26.40 -20.47
CA LEU A 235 1.87 25.70 -19.24
C LEU A 235 2.91 25.76 -18.11
N ASN A 236 3.74 26.79 -18.06
CA ASN A 236 4.64 26.96 -16.92
C ASN A 236 3.88 27.59 -15.74
N PHE A 237 3.28 26.71 -14.94
CA PHE A 237 2.44 27.06 -13.81
C PHE A 237 3.21 27.89 -12.78
N TYR A 238 4.47 27.54 -12.54
CA TYR A 238 5.36 28.25 -11.63
C TYR A 238 5.52 29.73 -11.98
N THR A 239 5.82 30.06 -13.25
CA THR A 239 6.10 31.45 -13.65
C THR A 239 4.85 32.33 -13.67
N GLU A 240 3.69 31.72 -13.91
CA GLU A 240 2.40 32.43 -14.02
C GLU A 240 1.52 32.22 -12.76
N TRP A 241 2.07 31.69 -11.66
CA TRP A 241 1.30 31.27 -10.48
C TRP A 241 0.42 32.39 -9.92
N ASN A 242 0.93 33.63 -9.83
CA ASN A 242 0.17 34.77 -9.33
C ASN A 242 -1.07 35.05 -10.19
N LYS A 243 -0.95 34.94 -11.51
CA LYS A 243 -2.06 35.13 -12.45
C LYS A 243 -3.08 34.00 -12.34
N TYR A 244 -2.62 32.75 -12.23
CA TYR A 244 -3.53 31.61 -12.00
C TYR A 244 -4.24 31.73 -10.66
N GLN A 245 -3.52 32.14 -9.62
CA GLN A 245 -4.07 32.41 -8.31
C GLN A 245 -5.17 33.46 -8.40
N GLU A 246 -4.94 34.63 -8.99
CA GLU A 246 -5.98 35.66 -9.17
C GLU A 246 -7.21 35.14 -9.91
N GLN A 247 -7.03 34.36 -10.98
CA GLN A 247 -8.14 33.78 -11.73
C GLN A 247 -8.93 32.76 -10.91
N ILE A 248 -8.25 31.91 -10.14
CA ILE A 248 -8.86 30.95 -9.23
C ILE A 248 -9.67 31.70 -8.17
N TYR A 249 -9.09 32.72 -7.55
CA TYR A 249 -9.77 33.54 -6.55
C TYR A 249 -11.03 34.21 -7.11
N ALA A 250 -10.95 34.84 -8.28
CA ALA A 250 -12.12 35.46 -8.93
C ALA A 250 -13.24 34.42 -9.21
N LYS A 251 -12.87 33.20 -9.62
CA LYS A 251 -13.83 32.10 -9.78
C LYS A 251 -14.42 31.60 -8.46
N LEU A 252 -13.64 31.60 -7.38
CA LEU A 252 -14.11 31.20 -6.06
C LEU A 252 -15.04 32.26 -5.45
N GLU A 253 -14.74 33.54 -5.63
CA GLU A 253 -15.57 34.64 -5.15
C GLU A 253 -16.94 34.68 -5.82
N SER A 254 -17.04 34.26 -7.09
CA SER A 254 -18.29 34.15 -7.82
C SER A 254 -19.12 32.90 -7.46
N ASN A 255 -18.58 31.96 -6.70
CA ASN A 255 -19.26 30.74 -6.26
C ASN A 255 -19.42 30.71 -4.73
N GLU A 256 -20.63 31.01 -4.22
CA GLU A 256 -20.90 31.09 -2.77
C GLU A 256 -20.49 29.84 -1.98
N ALA A 257 -20.70 28.64 -2.55
CA ALA A 257 -20.32 27.39 -1.89
C ALA A 257 -18.81 27.25 -1.75
N ALA A 258 -18.06 27.66 -2.77
CA ALA A 258 -16.60 27.64 -2.76
C ALA A 258 -16.02 28.76 -1.89
N LYS A 259 -16.64 29.95 -1.90
CA LYS A 259 -16.29 31.11 -1.08
C LYS A 259 -16.36 30.79 0.42
N ASN A 260 -17.39 30.08 0.87
CA ASN A 260 -17.50 29.68 2.28
C ASN A 260 -16.39 28.71 2.69
N LYS A 261 -16.02 27.75 1.82
CA LYS A 261 -14.87 26.84 2.04
C LYS A 261 -13.54 27.61 2.08
N PHE A 262 -13.41 28.61 1.21
CA PHE A 262 -12.23 29.47 1.09
C PHE A 262 -11.96 30.28 2.37
N HIS A 263 -12.98 30.89 2.95
CA HIS A 263 -12.85 31.73 4.15
C HIS A 263 -12.64 30.94 5.45
N LEU A 264 -13.00 29.65 5.49
CA LEU A 264 -12.79 28.80 6.65
C LEU A 264 -11.32 28.46 6.92
N LEU A 265 -10.43 28.72 5.96
CA LEU A 265 -9.00 28.49 6.12
C LEU A 265 -8.36 29.71 6.79
N SER A 266 -7.87 29.53 8.02
CA SER A 266 -7.20 30.58 8.79
C SER A 266 -5.80 30.96 8.26
N THR A 267 -5.28 30.27 7.26
CA THR A 267 -3.88 30.46 6.82
C THR A 267 -3.65 31.76 6.06
N ASN A 268 -2.54 32.45 6.35
CA ASN A 268 -2.12 33.63 5.58
C ASN A 268 -1.39 33.25 4.28
N GLN A 269 -1.03 31.98 4.09
CA GLN A 269 -0.34 31.53 2.90
C GLN A 269 -1.33 31.38 1.74
N LYS A 270 -1.40 32.43 0.89
CA LYS A 270 -2.31 32.45 -0.27
C LYS A 270 -2.13 31.22 -1.15
N ALA A 271 -0.90 30.73 -1.33
CA ALA A 271 -0.63 29.57 -2.18
C ALA A 271 -1.35 28.30 -1.71
N ILE A 272 -1.32 28.03 -0.40
CA ILE A 272 -2.02 26.90 0.21
C ILE A 272 -3.53 27.08 0.13
N LYS A 273 -4.03 28.29 0.37
CA LYS A 273 -5.45 28.59 0.17
C LYS A 273 -5.88 28.29 -1.25
N THR A 274 -5.10 28.70 -2.25
CA THR A 274 -5.36 28.36 -3.66
C THR A 274 -5.46 26.85 -3.85
N LEU A 275 -4.44 26.10 -3.43
CA LEU A 275 -4.39 24.63 -3.59
C LEU A 275 -5.59 23.93 -2.96
N ILE A 276 -5.88 24.24 -1.69
CA ILE A 276 -7.01 23.65 -0.97
C ILE A 276 -8.31 23.92 -1.72
N SER A 277 -8.44 25.10 -2.31
CA SER A 277 -9.65 25.51 -3.00
C SER A 277 -9.83 24.84 -4.36
N ILE A 278 -8.73 24.46 -5.02
CA ILE A 278 -8.77 23.72 -6.28
C ILE A 278 -8.65 22.20 -6.11
N SER A 279 -8.36 21.71 -4.91
CA SER A 279 -8.15 20.28 -4.62
C SER A 279 -9.27 19.38 -5.16
N ASP A 280 -10.52 19.79 -4.95
CA ASP A 280 -11.72 19.08 -5.42
C ASP A 280 -11.78 18.95 -6.96
N PHE A 281 -11.06 19.79 -7.71
CA PHE A 281 -11.01 19.81 -9.17
C PHE A 281 -9.78 19.09 -9.74
N LEU A 282 -8.65 19.09 -9.01
CA LEU A 282 -7.42 18.44 -9.44
C LEU A 282 -7.53 16.93 -9.34
N TYR A 283 -8.11 16.47 -8.24
CA TYR A 283 -8.40 15.07 -8.01
C TYR A 283 -9.91 14.99 -7.96
N GLY A 284 -10.53 14.68 -9.10
CA GLY A 284 -11.92 14.23 -9.09
C GLY A 284 -12.01 13.14 -8.02
N PRO A 285 -13.06 13.12 -7.16
CA PRO A 285 -13.18 12.09 -6.13
C PRO A 285 -12.95 10.77 -6.83
N PRO A 286 -11.95 9.92 -6.45
CA PRO A 286 -11.60 8.72 -7.19
C PRO A 286 -12.87 7.90 -7.39
N ALA A 287 -13.52 8.12 -8.53
CA ALA A 287 -14.84 7.64 -8.79
C ALA A 287 -14.62 6.32 -9.48
N LEU A 288 -14.15 5.34 -8.72
CA LEU A 288 -14.28 3.96 -9.11
C LEU A 288 -15.77 3.60 -9.00
N LYS A 289 -16.59 4.11 -9.94
CA LYS A 289 -17.97 3.66 -10.15
C LYS A 289 -17.92 2.24 -10.70
N GLY A 290 -17.68 1.28 -9.82
CA GLY A 290 -18.14 -0.09 -9.98
C GLY A 290 -19.42 -0.26 -9.17
N SER A 291 -20.33 -1.09 -9.65
CA SER A 291 -21.60 -1.41 -8.97
C SER A 291 -21.45 -2.16 -7.64
N ASP A 292 -20.23 -2.58 -7.28
CA ASP A 292 -19.96 -3.31 -6.05
C ASP A 292 -19.73 -2.40 -4.85
N LYS A 293 -20.48 -2.67 -3.78
CA LYS A 293 -20.43 -1.98 -2.47
C LYS A 293 -19.08 -2.09 -1.75
N SER A 294 -18.09 -2.78 -2.32
CA SER A 294 -16.76 -3.01 -1.74
C SER A 294 -15.71 -1.94 -2.11
N ARG A 295 -16.06 -0.89 -2.85
CA ARG A 295 -15.09 0.11 -3.31
C ARG A 295 -15.04 1.34 -2.41
N TYR A 296 -13.82 1.72 -2.01
CA TYR A 296 -13.55 2.94 -1.25
C TYR A 296 -13.99 4.18 -2.03
N ARG A 297 -14.86 4.98 -1.41
CA ARG A 297 -15.24 6.31 -1.89
C ARG A 297 -14.63 7.35 -0.97
N ALA A 298 -13.53 7.96 -1.43
CA ALA A 298 -12.88 9.05 -0.70
C ALA A 298 -13.90 10.14 -0.32
N SER A 299 -13.92 10.51 0.96
CA SER A 299 -14.62 11.71 1.38
C SER A 299 -13.93 12.96 0.83
N LYS A 300 -14.58 14.12 0.92
CA LYS A 300 -13.93 15.40 0.55
C LYS A 300 -12.69 15.68 1.41
N LEU A 301 -12.70 15.25 2.67
CA LEU A 301 -11.54 15.35 3.55
C LEU A 301 -10.41 14.43 3.07
N ASP A 302 -10.75 13.23 2.59
CA ASP A 302 -9.75 12.33 2.03
C ASP A 302 -9.18 12.88 0.73
N ALA A 303 -9.99 13.46 -0.17
CA ALA A 303 -9.52 14.14 -1.38
C ALA A 303 -8.50 15.24 -1.07
N LEU A 304 -8.71 16.00 0.01
CA LEU A 304 -7.75 16.98 0.48
C LEU A 304 -6.47 16.32 1.02
N LYS A 305 -6.60 15.27 1.84
CA LYS A 305 -5.46 14.48 2.33
C LYS A 305 -4.67 13.82 1.21
N PHE A 306 -5.32 13.51 0.08
CA PHE A 306 -4.68 12.97 -1.12
C PHE A 306 -3.83 13.99 -1.87
N LEU A 307 -3.97 15.28 -1.58
CA LEU A 307 -3.19 16.34 -2.22
C LEU A 307 -2.19 17.00 -1.27
N LEU A 308 -2.65 17.35 -0.07
CA LEU A 308 -1.84 18.01 0.95
C LEU A 308 -1.93 17.23 2.25
N PHE A 309 -0.78 16.77 2.73
CA PHE A 309 -0.65 16.09 4.00
C PHE A 309 0.18 16.94 4.96
N ARG A 310 -0.42 17.39 6.06
CA ARG A 310 0.31 18.16 7.07
C ARG A 310 0.85 17.22 8.16
N CYS A 311 2.13 17.34 8.46
CA CYS A 311 2.80 16.62 9.53
C CYS A 311 3.46 17.60 10.52
N LEU A 312 3.53 17.21 11.79
CA LEU A 312 4.28 17.98 12.80
C LEU A 312 5.79 17.75 12.71
N SER A 313 6.23 16.62 12.15
CA SER A 313 7.65 16.29 12.00
C SER A 313 7.89 15.25 10.90
N GLU A 314 9.14 15.14 10.47
CA GLU A 314 9.61 14.17 9.48
C GLU A 314 9.52 12.72 9.97
N ASN A 315 9.64 12.49 11.29
CA ASN A 315 9.45 11.14 11.86
C ASN A 315 8.00 10.67 11.71
N LEU A 316 7.03 11.56 11.93
CA LEU A 316 5.61 11.23 11.75
C LEU A 316 5.25 11.05 10.28
N PHE A 317 6.00 11.68 9.37
CA PHE A 317 5.80 11.51 7.93
C PHE A 317 5.99 10.06 7.49
N GLN A 318 7.06 9.38 7.93
CA GLN A 318 7.29 7.98 7.55
C GLN A 318 6.20 7.04 8.06
N LEU A 319 5.74 7.27 9.29
CA LEU A 319 4.62 6.52 9.88
C LEU A 319 3.33 6.75 9.08
N ASN A 320 2.99 8.01 8.83
CA ASN A 320 1.77 8.37 8.10
C ASN A 320 1.79 7.84 6.66
N ILE A 321 2.93 7.87 5.96
CA ILE A 321 3.06 7.25 4.63
C ILE A 321 2.80 5.75 4.71
N SER A 322 3.42 5.06 5.66
CA SER A 322 3.31 3.60 5.78
C SER A 322 1.86 3.18 6.07
N GLU A 323 1.20 3.85 7.02
CA GLU A 323 -0.21 3.64 7.32
C GLU A 323 -1.11 3.93 6.10
N TRP A 324 -0.79 4.99 5.35
CA TRP A 324 -1.56 5.36 4.17
C TRP A 324 -1.37 4.38 3.01
N GLN A 325 -0.15 3.92 2.76
CA GLN A 325 0.15 2.86 1.79
C GLN A 325 -0.60 1.58 2.15
N GLN A 326 -0.58 1.19 3.43
CA GLN A 326 -1.32 0.03 3.91
C GLN A 326 -2.83 0.20 3.67
N HIS A 327 -3.40 1.34 4.04
CA HIS A 327 -4.82 1.63 3.83
C HIS A 327 -5.20 1.58 2.34
N LEU A 328 -4.41 2.18 1.44
CA LEU A 328 -4.71 2.15 0.01
C LEU A 328 -4.54 0.74 -0.61
N SER A 329 -3.59 -0.05 -0.10
CA SER A 329 -3.38 -1.42 -0.55
C SER A 329 -4.60 -2.33 -0.31
N GLN A 330 -5.33 -2.11 0.79
CA GLN A 330 -6.58 -2.83 1.10
C GLN A 330 -7.64 -2.65 0.01
N TYR A 331 -7.60 -1.53 -0.72
CA TYR A 331 -8.53 -1.21 -1.79
C TYR A 331 -7.95 -1.40 -3.20
N SER A 332 -6.73 -1.94 -3.31
CA SER A 332 -6.00 -2.01 -4.59
C SER A 332 -5.87 -0.65 -5.29
N ILE A 333 -5.75 0.43 -4.51
CA ILE A 333 -5.56 1.79 -5.02
C ILE A 333 -4.07 2.13 -4.98
N THR A 334 -3.55 2.71 -6.06
CA THR A 334 -2.18 3.23 -6.07
C THR A 334 -2.14 4.60 -5.41
N MET A 335 -1.09 4.84 -4.63
CA MET A 335 -0.79 6.14 -4.08
C MET A 335 -0.68 7.17 -5.20
N GLN A 336 -1.47 8.24 -5.12
CA GLN A 336 -1.35 9.37 -6.03
C GLN A 336 -0.24 10.29 -5.53
N ALA A 337 0.27 11.13 -6.43
CA ALA A 337 1.22 12.15 -6.07
C ALA A 337 0.62 13.12 -5.03
N PHE A 338 1.38 13.51 -4.01
CA PHE A 338 0.95 14.48 -3.01
C PHE A 338 2.10 15.31 -2.45
N ILE A 339 1.75 16.37 -1.71
CA ILE A 339 2.69 17.27 -1.04
C ILE A 339 2.56 17.10 0.46
N PHE A 340 3.68 16.89 1.14
CA PHE A 340 3.79 17.00 2.58
C PHE A 340 4.24 18.39 3.01
N LEU A 341 3.56 18.90 4.03
CA LEU A 341 3.80 20.19 4.65
C LEU A 341 4.19 19.96 6.11
N PHE A 342 5.30 20.53 6.56
CA PHE A 342 5.73 20.43 7.96
C PHE A 342 5.32 21.68 8.74
N GLY A 343 4.80 21.50 9.96
CA GLY A 343 4.51 22.60 10.88
C GLY A 343 3.29 22.38 11.77
N GLU A 344 3.20 23.19 12.83
CA GLU A 344 2.15 23.11 13.86
C GLU A 344 0.75 23.44 13.31
N SER A 345 0.69 24.29 12.28
CA SER A 345 -0.54 24.69 11.60
C SER A 345 -0.24 25.18 10.18
N PHE A 346 -1.26 25.45 9.36
CA PHE A 346 -1.06 26.01 8.02
C PHE A 346 -0.58 27.47 8.04
N GLU A 347 -0.69 28.15 9.18
CA GLU A 347 -0.15 29.50 9.43
C GLU A 347 1.34 29.45 9.79
N ASN A 348 1.79 28.36 10.42
CA ASN A 348 3.13 28.17 10.94
C ASN A 348 3.75 26.91 10.32
N LEU A 349 4.00 26.99 9.01
CA LEU A 349 4.69 25.93 8.26
C LEU A 349 6.18 26.23 8.21
N GLU A 350 6.97 25.15 8.22
CA GLU A 350 8.40 25.19 7.96
C GLU A 350 8.65 25.48 6.47
N ASP A 351 9.82 26.05 6.16
CA ASP A 351 10.28 26.29 4.78
C ASP A 351 10.82 25.01 4.10
N LYS A 352 10.25 23.85 4.44
CA LYS A 352 10.58 22.52 3.92
C LYS A 352 9.31 21.81 3.50
N PHE A 353 9.30 21.32 2.27
CA PHE A 353 8.17 20.60 1.68
C PHE A 353 8.67 19.35 0.99
N LEU A 354 7.89 18.26 1.07
CA LEU A 354 8.19 17.03 0.33
C LEU A 354 7.13 16.78 -0.73
N VAL A 355 7.54 16.37 -1.91
CA VAL A 355 6.62 15.85 -2.94
C VAL A 355 6.89 14.36 -3.07
N CYS A 356 5.87 13.54 -2.85
CA CYS A 356 5.94 12.11 -3.10
C CYS A 356 5.32 11.82 -4.45
N LEU A 357 6.10 11.23 -5.36
CA LEU A 357 5.66 10.79 -6.68
C LEU A 357 5.90 9.28 -6.76
N ASP A 358 4.82 8.50 -6.80
CA ASP A 358 4.86 7.06 -6.56
C ASP A 358 5.59 6.77 -5.22
N ASP A 359 6.79 6.19 -5.27
CA ASP A 359 7.64 5.85 -4.12
C ASP A 359 8.88 6.77 -3.98
N ILE A 360 8.98 7.83 -4.79
CA ILE A 360 10.13 8.75 -4.79
C ILE A 360 9.76 10.04 -4.04
N ILE A 361 10.62 10.45 -3.11
CA ILE A 361 10.44 11.64 -2.29
C ILE A 361 11.41 12.72 -2.74
N TYR A 362 10.88 13.86 -3.18
CA TYR A 362 11.65 15.06 -3.52
C TYR A 362 11.53 16.10 -2.42
N THR A 363 12.65 16.70 -2.02
CA THR A 363 12.69 17.73 -0.98
C THR A 363 12.84 19.10 -1.61
N PHE A 364 12.01 20.05 -1.19
CA PHE A 364 12.04 21.44 -1.60
C PHE A 364 12.25 22.33 -0.37
N GLU A 365 13.23 23.23 -0.43
CA GLU A 365 13.59 24.14 0.66
C GLU A 365 13.72 25.59 0.19
N GLY A 366 13.41 26.53 1.07
CA GLY A 366 13.53 27.97 0.83
C GLY A 366 12.23 28.66 0.41
N GLU A 367 12.34 29.95 0.06
CA GLU A 367 11.19 30.87 -0.09
C GLU A 367 10.19 30.46 -1.18
N VAL A 368 10.67 29.84 -2.27
CA VAL A 368 9.85 29.40 -3.40
C VAL A 368 9.49 27.91 -3.36
N ALA A 369 9.90 27.20 -2.31
CA ALA A 369 9.83 25.75 -2.22
C ALA A 369 8.41 25.21 -2.38
N LEU A 370 7.43 25.85 -1.74
CA LEU A 370 6.03 25.46 -1.87
C LEU A 370 5.55 25.55 -3.32
N ILE A 371 5.87 26.63 -4.03
CA ILE A 371 5.41 26.82 -5.42
C ILE A 371 6.12 25.80 -6.33
N SER A 372 7.40 25.52 -6.11
CA SER A 372 8.13 24.49 -6.85
C SER A 372 7.59 23.08 -6.58
N ALA A 373 7.22 22.77 -5.35
CA ALA A 373 6.59 21.50 -4.97
C ALA A 373 5.23 21.33 -5.67
N ILE A 374 4.43 22.40 -5.69
CA ILE A 374 3.15 22.47 -6.41
C ILE A 374 3.36 22.22 -7.90
N ASP A 375 4.24 22.99 -8.54
CA ASP A 375 4.50 22.89 -9.96
C ASP A 375 4.98 21.47 -10.35
N THR A 376 5.86 20.88 -9.55
CA THR A 376 6.32 19.50 -9.73
C THR A 376 5.17 18.50 -9.66
N LEU A 377 4.27 18.66 -8.70
CA LEU A 377 3.08 17.83 -8.58
C LEU A 377 2.19 17.92 -9.82
N PHE A 378 1.89 19.14 -10.27
CA PHE A 378 1.04 19.39 -11.43
C PHE A 378 1.60 18.78 -12.72
N LYS A 379 2.92 18.88 -12.91
CA LYS A 379 3.60 18.29 -14.08
C LYS A 379 3.55 16.76 -14.11
N ASN A 380 3.30 16.11 -12.97
CA ASN A 380 3.17 14.65 -12.86
C ASN A 380 1.73 14.14 -12.90
N LEU A 381 0.74 15.03 -12.86
CA LEU A 381 -0.65 14.58 -12.98
C LEU A 381 -0.85 13.96 -14.37
N PRO A 382 -1.29 12.69 -14.47
CA PRO A 382 -1.51 12.03 -15.74
C PRO A 382 -2.66 12.72 -16.48
N CYS A 383 -2.31 13.65 -17.36
CA CYS A 383 -3.18 14.43 -18.24
C CYS A 383 -4.42 15.06 -17.56
N LEU A 384 -4.29 16.31 -17.12
CA LEU A 384 -5.39 17.29 -17.19
C LEU A 384 -5.71 17.64 -18.65
#